data_AF-A0A8T3PKF2-F1
#
_entry.id   AF-A0A8T3PKF2-F1
#
_cell.length_a   1.000
_cell.length_b   1.000
_cell.length_c   1.000
_cell.angle_alpha   90.00
_cell.angle_beta   90.00
_cell.angle_gamma   90.00
#
_symmetry.space_group_name_H-M   'P 1'
#
loop_
_entity.id
_entity.type
_entity.pdbx_description
1 polymer ?
#
loop_
_entity_poly.entity_id
_entity_poly.type
_entity_poly.pdbx_seq_one_letter_code
_entity_poly.pdbx_strand_id
1 'polypeptide(L)'
;MDKSAQYLIPLVLLASADAGGAEGFRATEVMKGAVTIRGQSIRYPATANPEVTAMLVELAPGGASDRHQHPIPPYIQVLQGTLTVEFDDGSRQSFEAGRGFLEAVDTWHTARNLGEDPVKFLVVFMGEQGKSNFMR
;
A
#
# COMPACT_ATOMS: atom_id res chain seq x y z
N MET A 1 -22.25 -3.03 -25.59
CA MET A 1 -22.58 -3.23 -24.16
C MET A 1 -21.42 -2.66 -23.36
N ASP A 2 -21.56 -1.39 -23.00
CA ASP A 2 -20.58 -0.63 -22.23
C ASP A 2 -20.75 -0.98 -20.74
N LYS A 3 -19.68 -1.44 -20.10
CA LYS A 3 -19.61 -1.69 -18.66
C LYS A 3 -18.49 -0.86 -18.06
N SER A 4 -18.50 0.44 -18.30
CA SER A 4 -17.79 1.43 -17.50
C SER A 4 -18.47 1.56 -16.14
N ALA A 5 -18.27 0.57 -15.25
CA ALA A 5 -18.62 0.70 -13.84
C ALA A 5 -17.63 1.67 -13.20
N GLN A 6 -18.00 2.95 -13.17
CA GLN A 6 -17.33 3.95 -12.36
C GLN A 6 -17.54 3.59 -10.88
N TYR A 7 -16.55 2.93 -10.28
CA TYR A 7 -16.50 2.75 -8.85
C TYR A 7 -16.24 4.13 -8.22
N LEU A 8 -17.31 4.79 -7.80
CA LEU A 8 -17.25 5.91 -6.88
C LEU A 8 -16.66 5.39 -5.57
N ILE A 9 -15.34 5.57 -5.38
CA ILE A 9 -14.74 5.40 -4.06
C ILE A 9 -15.28 6.54 -3.20
N PRO A 10 -16.03 6.26 -2.12
CA PRO A 10 -16.47 7.32 -1.24
C PRO A 10 -15.23 8.01 -0.67
N LEU A 11 -15.19 9.34 -0.78
CA LEU A 11 -14.23 10.16 -0.06
C LEU A 11 -14.50 10.00 1.44
N VAL A 12 -13.85 9.00 2.06
CA VAL A 12 -13.86 8.85 3.51
C VAL A 12 -12.98 9.98 4.04
N LEU A 13 -13.62 11.01 4.57
CA LEU A 13 -12.97 12.01 5.40
C LEU A 13 -12.42 11.27 6.63
N LEU A 14 -11.11 11.02 6.65
CA LEU A 14 -10.45 10.55 7.87
C LEU A 14 -10.51 11.70 8.86
N ALA A 15 -11.47 11.66 9.77
CA ALA A 15 -11.41 12.47 10.98
C ALA A 15 -10.21 11.96 11.78
N SER A 16 -9.07 12.66 11.70
CA SER A 16 -7.94 12.39 12.56
C SER A 16 -8.41 12.54 14.00
N ALA A 17 -8.54 11.43 14.72
CA ALA A 17 -8.61 11.48 16.17
C ALA A 17 -7.23 11.92 16.65
N ASP A 18 -7.11 13.15 17.16
CA ASP A 18 -5.93 13.55 17.94
C ASP A 18 -5.91 12.60 19.15
N ALA A 19 -5.02 11.61 19.13
CA ALA A 19 -4.81 10.78 20.30
C ALA A 19 -4.17 11.69 21.34
N GLY A 20 -4.99 12.15 22.30
CA GLY A 20 -4.60 13.13 23.31
C GLY A 20 -3.23 12.83 23.89
N GLY A 21 -2.32 13.79 23.80
CA GLY A 21 -0.95 13.64 24.27
C GLY A 21 -0.44 14.90 24.95
N ALA A 22 0.68 14.71 25.63
CA ALA A 22 1.42 15.75 26.33
C ALA A 22 1.71 16.97 25.44
N GLU A 23 2.00 18.11 26.06
CA GLU A 23 2.31 19.36 25.35
C GLU A 23 3.36 19.14 24.24
N GLY A 24 3.04 19.55 23.01
CA GLY A 24 3.91 19.37 21.84
C GLY A 24 3.83 18.01 21.14
N PHE A 25 3.03 17.06 21.62
CA PHE A 25 2.78 15.78 20.94
C PHE A 25 1.58 15.86 20.00
N ARG A 26 1.75 15.40 18.76
CA ARG A 26 0.67 15.18 17.80
C ARG A 26 0.79 13.77 17.24
N ALA A 27 -0.31 13.03 17.27
CA ALA A 27 -0.44 11.74 16.59
C ALA A 27 -1.49 11.86 15.49
N THR A 28 -1.12 11.44 14.28
CA THR A 28 -2.04 11.38 13.14
C THR A 28 -2.21 9.93 12.72
N GLU A 29 -3.44 9.44 12.75
CA GLU A 29 -3.78 8.15 12.14
C GLU A 29 -3.70 8.30 10.61
N VAL A 30 -2.69 7.70 10.00
CA VAL A 30 -2.45 7.77 8.54
C VAL A 30 -3.14 6.64 7.76
N MET A 31 -3.51 5.56 8.45
CA MET A 31 -4.29 4.45 7.91
C MET A 31 -4.91 3.64 9.04
N LYS A 32 -6.16 3.19 8.83
CA LYS A 32 -6.82 2.15 9.61
C LYS A 32 -7.70 1.33 8.69
N GLY A 33 -7.55 0.01 8.72
CA GLY A 33 -8.31 -0.87 7.84
C GLY A 33 -8.13 -2.35 8.15
N ALA A 34 -9.10 -3.15 7.71
CA ALA A 34 -9.09 -4.61 7.83
C ALA A 34 -9.14 -5.31 6.46
N VAL A 35 -9.09 -4.54 5.37
CA VAL A 35 -9.15 -5.04 3.99
C VAL A 35 -8.08 -4.40 3.11
N THR A 36 -7.57 -5.16 2.13
CA THR A 36 -6.62 -4.67 1.12
C THR A 36 -7.30 -3.75 0.11
N ILE A 37 -6.51 -3.12 -0.76
CA ILE A 37 -7.02 -2.34 -1.91
C ILE A 37 -7.80 -3.19 -2.93
N ARG A 38 -7.79 -4.52 -2.79
CA ARG A 38 -8.63 -5.45 -3.56
C ARG A 38 -9.79 -6.04 -2.74
N GLY A 39 -10.06 -5.51 -1.54
CA GLY A 39 -11.18 -5.93 -0.69
C GLY A 39 -10.93 -7.26 0.06
N GLN A 40 -9.70 -7.78 0.06
CA GLN A 40 -9.37 -9.03 0.72
C GLN A 40 -9.20 -8.77 2.23
N SER A 41 -9.78 -9.60 3.10
CA SER A 41 -9.55 -9.46 4.54
C SER A 41 -8.09 -9.73 4.89
N ILE A 42 -7.50 -8.89 5.75
CA ILE A 42 -6.13 -9.11 6.19
C ILE A 42 -5.99 -10.36 7.07
N ARG A 43 -4.79 -10.93 7.05
CA ARG A 43 -4.31 -12.00 7.92
C ARG A 43 -2.85 -11.73 8.27
N TYR A 44 -2.48 -11.97 9.52
CA TYR A 44 -1.09 -12.00 9.95
C TYR A 44 -0.54 -13.44 9.84
N PRO A 45 0.78 -13.62 9.63
CA PRO A 45 1.40 -14.93 9.68
C PRO A 45 1.13 -15.64 11.00
N ALA A 46 0.69 -16.89 10.93
CA ALA A 46 0.71 -17.79 12.07
C ALA A 46 2.10 -18.45 12.12
N THR A 47 3.04 -17.85 12.86
CA THR A 47 4.43 -18.32 12.94
C THR A 47 5.01 -18.14 14.34
N ALA A 48 6.02 -18.96 14.67
CA ALA A 48 6.87 -18.79 15.84
C ALA A 48 8.03 -17.80 15.61
N ASN A 49 8.32 -17.43 14.35
CA ASN A 49 9.45 -16.59 13.96
C ASN A 49 8.99 -15.35 13.16
N PRO A 50 8.19 -14.44 13.75
CA PRO A 50 7.74 -13.25 13.05
C PRO A 50 8.92 -12.34 12.71
N GLU A 51 8.83 -11.65 11.56
CA GLU A 51 9.82 -10.67 11.13
C GLU A 51 9.12 -9.44 10.54
N VAL A 52 9.60 -8.25 10.91
CA VAL A 52 9.19 -7.00 10.26
C VAL A 52 10.30 -6.58 9.31
N THR A 53 9.94 -6.41 8.03
CA THR A 53 10.83 -5.82 7.03
C THR A 53 10.26 -4.48 6.61
N ALA A 54 11.05 -3.42 6.69
CA ALA A 54 10.66 -2.08 6.23
C ALA A 54 11.62 -1.59 5.15
N MET A 55 11.09 -1.01 4.08
CA MET A 55 11.88 -0.53 2.95
C MET A 55 11.40 0.83 2.47
N LEU A 56 12.33 1.73 2.22
CA LEU A 56 12.08 2.93 1.43
C LEU A 56 12.29 2.59 -0.04
N VAL A 57 11.28 2.86 -0.85
CA VAL A 57 11.30 2.61 -2.29
C VAL A 57 11.15 3.95 -3.00
N GLU A 58 11.93 4.11 -4.07
CA GLU A 58 11.88 5.27 -4.96
C GLU A 58 11.74 4.79 -6.41
N LEU A 59 10.78 5.36 -7.14
CA LEU A 59 10.65 5.15 -8.57
C LEU A 59 10.80 6.50 -9.28
N ALA A 60 11.79 6.58 -10.18
CA ALA A 60 11.93 7.70 -11.11
C ALA A 60 10.68 7.83 -12.02
N PRO A 61 10.48 8.98 -12.68
CA PRO A 61 9.41 9.14 -13.68
C PRO A 61 9.41 8.02 -14.72
N GLY A 62 8.25 7.40 -14.95
CA GLY A 62 8.10 6.24 -15.83
C GLY A 62 8.65 4.91 -15.27
N GLY A 63 9.30 4.93 -14.10
CA GLY A 63 9.84 3.75 -13.43
C GLY A 63 8.76 2.80 -12.93
N ALA A 64 9.12 1.52 -12.82
CA ALA A 64 8.23 0.47 -12.34
C ALA A 64 9.02 -0.61 -11.59
N SER A 65 8.34 -1.34 -10.70
CA SER A 65 8.83 -2.60 -10.18
C SER A 65 8.74 -3.71 -11.25
N ASP A 66 9.36 -4.87 -10.98
CA ASP A 66 8.96 -6.11 -11.66
C ASP A 66 7.51 -6.46 -11.29
N ARG A 67 6.86 -7.30 -12.10
CA ARG A 67 5.58 -7.94 -11.75
C ARG A 67 5.80 -8.86 -10.55
N HIS A 68 4.99 -8.70 -9.51
CA HIS A 68 5.13 -9.48 -8.28
C HIS A 68 3.78 -9.64 -7.55
N GLN A 69 3.78 -10.43 -6.47
CA GLN A 69 2.68 -10.54 -5.51
C GLN A 69 3.23 -10.79 -4.10
N HIS A 70 2.36 -10.67 -3.09
CA HIS A 70 2.70 -10.84 -1.69
C HIS A 70 1.84 -11.91 -1.01
N PRO A 71 2.40 -12.78 -0.15
CA PRO A 71 1.64 -13.76 0.63
C PRO A 71 0.95 -13.14 1.86
N ILE A 72 1.32 -11.91 2.21
CA ILE A 72 0.77 -11.12 3.31
C ILE A 72 0.55 -9.68 2.84
N PRO A 73 -0.40 -8.93 3.39
CA PRO A 73 -0.65 -7.57 2.93
C PRO A 73 0.42 -6.63 3.50
N PRO A 74 1.31 -6.04 2.68
CA PRO A 74 2.16 -4.97 3.18
C PRO A 74 1.33 -3.73 3.46
N TYR A 75 1.75 -3.01 4.50
CA TYR A 75 1.36 -1.63 4.68
C TYR A 75 2.26 -0.74 3.81
N ILE A 76 1.65 0.14 3.01
CA ILE A 76 2.37 1.12 2.19
C ILE A 76 1.95 2.52 2.60
N GLN A 77 2.92 3.40 2.81
CA GLN A 77 2.74 4.83 3.03
C GLN A 77 3.43 5.59 1.91
N VAL A 78 2.68 6.33 1.10
CA VAL A 78 3.27 7.22 0.10
C VAL A 78 3.80 8.47 0.81
N LEU A 79 5.07 8.78 0.56
CA LEU A 79 5.79 9.88 1.21
C LEU A 79 5.94 11.09 0.27
N GLN A 80 6.08 10.83 -1.04
CA GLN A 80 6.25 11.85 -2.08
C GLN A 80 5.67 11.34 -3.39
N GLY A 81 5.08 12.24 -4.19
CA GLY A 81 4.55 11.92 -5.52
C GLY A 81 3.30 11.05 -5.47
N THR A 82 3.05 10.33 -6.57
CA THR A 82 1.87 9.47 -6.74
C THR A 82 2.29 8.07 -7.17
N LEU A 83 1.99 7.09 -6.32
CA LEU A 83 2.21 5.67 -6.61
C LEU A 83 1.00 5.12 -7.35
N THR A 84 1.19 4.44 -8.47
CA THR A 84 0.13 3.69 -9.15
C THR A 84 0.39 2.20 -9.04
N VAL A 85 -0.59 1.45 -8.56
CA VAL A 85 -0.61 -0.02 -8.56
C VAL A 85 -1.41 -0.47 -9.77
N GLU A 86 -0.80 -1.27 -10.64
CA GLU A 86 -1.42 -1.83 -11.84
C GLU A 86 -1.53 -3.35 -11.71
N PHE A 87 -2.73 -3.88 -11.93
CA PHE A 87 -3.03 -5.31 -11.83
C PHE A 87 -3.08 -5.97 -13.21
N ASP A 88 -2.94 -7.30 -13.26
CA ASP A 88 -2.98 -8.08 -14.52
C ASP A 88 -4.32 -7.95 -15.28
N ASP A 89 -5.41 -7.62 -14.58
CA ASP A 89 -6.73 -7.34 -15.20
C ASP A 89 -6.79 -5.95 -15.89
N GLY A 90 -5.68 -5.20 -15.88
CA GLY A 90 -5.55 -3.86 -16.44
C GLY A 90 -6.12 -2.76 -15.54
N SER A 91 -6.73 -3.11 -14.40
CA SER A 91 -7.19 -2.10 -13.44
C SER A 91 -6.00 -1.43 -12.74
N ARG A 92 -6.19 -0.16 -12.39
CA ARG A 92 -5.18 0.66 -11.71
C ARG A 92 -5.78 1.35 -10.50
N GLN A 93 -4.97 1.53 -9.47
CA GLN A 93 -5.28 2.36 -8.31
C GLN A 93 -4.10 3.27 -8.00
N SER A 94 -4.35 4.55 -7.73
CA SER A 94 -3.32 5.55 -7.48
C SER A 94 -3.43 6.14 -6.08
N PHE A 95 -2.28 6.37 -5.45
CA PHE A 95 -2.15 6.82 -4.07
C PHE A 95 -1.14 7.97 -4.01
N GLU A 96 -1.57 9.11 -3.47
CA GLU A 96 -0.75 10.33 -3.37
C GLU A 96 -0.03 10.40 -2.02
N ALA A 97 0.99 11.26 -1.93
CA ALA A 97 1.72 11.54 -0.70
C ALA A 97 0.78 11.78 0.51
N GLY A 98 1.12 11.18 1.65
CA GLY A 98 0.29 11.19 2.86
C GLY A 98 -0.72 10.04 2.93
N ARG A 99 -1.03 9.36 1.83
CA ARG A 99 -1.94 8.20 1.85
C ARG A 99 -1.25 6.90 2.26
N GLY A 100 -1.79 6.27 3.31
CA GLY A 100 -1.48 4.89 3.68
C GLY A 100 -2.53 3.89 3.16
N PHE A 101 -2.10 2.67 2.80
CA PHE A 101 -2.99 1.59 2.36
C PHE A 101 -2.40 0.20 2.62
N LEU A 102 -3.23 -0.83 2.45
CA LEU A 102 -2.85 -2.25 2.55
C LEU A 102 -2.90 -2.87 1.16
N GLU A 103 -1.75 -3.30 0.64
CA GLU A 103 -1.64 -3.86 -0.71
C GLU A 103 -2.33 -5.23 -0.83
N ALA A 104 -2.65 -5.62 -2.06
CA ALA A 104 -3.24 -6.90 -2.39
C ALA A 104 -2.34 -8.09 -2.00
N VAL A 105 -2.99 -9.18 -1.60
CA VAL A 105 -2.36 -10.48 -1.35
C VAL A 105 -2.67 -11.44 -2.48
N ASP A 106 -1.76 -12.38 -2.77
CA ASP A 106 -1.95 -13.42 -3.78
C ASP A 106 -2.52 -12.90 -5.12
N THR A 107 -2.16 -11.66 -5.47
CA THR A 107 -2.64 -10.95 -6.64
C THR A 107 -1.46 -10.31 -7.34
N TRP A 108 -1.25 -10.68 -8.59
CA TRP A 108 -0.16 -10.13 -9.39
C TRP A 108 -0.40 -8.66 -9.75
N HIS A 109 0.62 -7.84 -9.49
CA HIS A 109 0.58 -6.41 -9.74
C HIS A 109 1.99 -5.85 -10.00
N THR A 110 2.03 -4.58 -10.38
CA THR A 110 3.24 -3.79 -10.57
C THR A 110 3.06 -2.41 -9.92
N ALA A 111 4.08 -1.94 -9.20
CA ALA A 111 4.16 -0.56 -8.73
C ALA A 111 4.75 0.31 -9.84
N ARG A 112 4.08 1.41 -10.20
CA ARG A 112 4.47 2.30 -11.29
C ARG A 112 4.45 3.75 -10.85
N ASN A 113 5.40 4.51 -11.37
CA ASN A 113 5.34 5.97 -11.40
C ASN A 113 4.87 6.42 -12.78
N LEU A 114 3.64 6.93 -12.87
CA LEU A 114 3.08 7.49 -14.10
C LEU A 114 3.19 9.03 -14.16
N GLY A 115 3.76 9.65 -13.13
CA GLY A 115 3.97 11.09 -13.03
C GLY A 115 5.31 11.56 -13.58
N GLU A 116 5.53 12.87 -13.49
CA GLU A 116 6.74 13.55 -13.98
C GLU A 116 7.81 13.74 -12.90
N ASP A 117 7.45 13.56 -11.62
CA ASP A 117 8.35 13.64 -10.47
C ASP A 117 8.60 12.25 -9.85
N PRO A 118 9.73 12.03 -9.15
CA PRO A 118 9.95 10.79 -8.40
C PRO A 118 8.86 10.54 -7.35
N VAL A 119 8.38 9.30 -7.27
CA VAL A 119 7.54 8.82 -6.17
C VAL A 119 8.40 8.10 -5.14
N LYS A 120 8.17 8.39 -3.86
CA LYS A 120 8.83 7.73 -2.72
C LYS A 120 7.79 7.17 -1.78
N PHE A 121 7.97 5.95 -1.31
CA PHE A 121 7.04 5.31 -0.39
C PHE A 121 7.76 4.36 0.56
N LEU A 122 7.22 4.26 1.78
CA LEU A 122 7.62 3.27 2.76
C LEU A 122 6.73 2.03 2.60
N VAL A 123 7.35 0.86 2.50
CA VAL A 123 6.66 -0.43 2.54
C VAL A 123 7.05 -1.15 3.82
N VAL A 124 6.07 -1.68 4.55
CA VAL A 124 6.26 -2.45 5.77
C VAL A 124 5.58 -3.80 5.64
N PHE A 125 6.36 -4.86 5.81
CA PHE A 125 5.91 -6.24 5.81
C PHE A 125 5.85 -6.77 7.23
N MET A 126 4.75 -7.44 7.59
CA MET A 126 4.57 -8.15 8.85
C MET A 126 4.67 -9.64 8.58
N GLY A 127 5.88 -10.09 8.26
CA GLY A 127 6.19 -11.41 7.69
C GLY A 127 6.82 -12.39 8.67
N GLU A 128 7.64 -13.28 8.13
CA GLU A 128 8.26 -14.41 8.84
C GLU A 128 9.70 -14.61 8.36
N GLN A 129 10.60 -14.91 9.31
CA GLN A 129 12.01 -15.12 9.02
C GLN A 129 12.21 -16.21 7.96
N GLY A 130 13.07 -15.93 6.98
CA GLY A 130 13.41 -16.88 5.91
C GLY A 130 12.30 -17.11 4.87
N LYS A 131 11.16 -16.42 4.94
CA LYS A 131 10.13 -16.44 3.88
C LYS A 131 10.18 -15.16 3.05
N SER A 132 9.95 -15.30 1.75
CA SER A 132 9.93 -14.15 0.86
C SER A 132 8.64 -13.33 1.06
N ASN A 133 8.80 -12.02 1.19
CA ASN A 133 7.71 -11.06 1.11
C ASN A 133 7.33 -10.73 -0.35
N PHE A 134 8.17 -11.06 -1.32
CA PHE A 134 7.99 -10.77 -2.75
C PHE A 134 8.07 -12.05 -3.56
N MET A 135 6.96 -12.45 -4.19
CA MET A 135 6.95 -13.52 -5.18
C MET A 135 7.03 -12.90 -6.56
N ARG A 136 7.99 -13.34 -7.37
CA ARG A 136 8.21 -12.88 -8.75
C ARG A 136 7.94 -14.02 -9.73
#